data_AF-A0A117S215-F1
#
_entry.id   AF-A0A117S215-F1
#
_cell.length_a   1.000
_cell.length_b   1.000
_cell.length_c   1.000
_cell.angle_alpha   90.00
_cell.angle_beta   90.00
_cell.angle_gamma   90.00
#
_symmetry.space_group_name_H-M   'P 1'
#
loop_
_entity.id
_entity.type
_entity.pdbx_description
1 polymer ?
#
loop_
_entity_poly.entity_id
_entity_poly.type
_entity_poly.pdbx_seq_one_letter_code
_entity_poly.pdbx_strand_id
1 'polypeptide(L)'
;MDLEKRPERQQDPEGCLAVAIRIPVRIVVLVLVMPVRMVWDALVVTGRFLRDTVLRPVGRALLWAGRAVFVWPFVALWRYAVVPLAKGLAWLANVLVVVPLVWFYRYVLTPLGHAVAWVGRGIGAALAWVYARVLTPVGHACAWVLRGIGAVLAAVGTGAYVAVAWLARYLLVVPAVWLYEWILAPVGRAIAWCARGLVWLVSTAATGIGVALYWTARVLLVLPVIGVYRWILTPVGRVLAVVGGEIWNALGHAWRIAGRISLAVGRFLATLFRWIFVEPVRWVYRTILTPVGHVVRDVVLRPVAEAARTVGRATRQALATTRESVRQARADFRRMLSGAPRQPEPAARREPTGRETRTLGSSTTALTKD
;
A
#
# COMPACT_ATOMS: atom_id res chain seq x y z
N MET A 1 36.00 5.98 79.64
CA MET A 1 35.64 7.14 78.81
C MET A 1 34.52 6.68 77.90
N ASP A 2 33.30 6.96 78.37
CA ASP A 2 32.10 7.25 77.60
C ASP A 2 31.40 6.14 76.81
N LEU A 3 30.58 5.41 77.57
CA LEU A 3 29.34 4.79 77.08
C LEU A 3 28.36 5.91 76.68
N GLU A 4 28.36 6.29 75.40
CA GLU A 4 27.33 7.17 74.84
C GLU A 4 25.97 6.46 74.83
N LYS A 5 25.22 6.72 75.89
CA LYS A 5 23.80 6.40 76.04
C LYS A 5 23.03 7.19 74.98
N ARG A 6 22.64 6.54 73.87
CA ARG A 6 21.66 7.11 72.94
C ARG A 6 20.35 7.35 73.70
N PRO A 7 19.69 8.51 73.51
CA PRO A 7 18.38 8.74 74.11
C PRO A 7 17.40 7.76 73.48
N GLU A 8 16.72 6.99 74.32
CA GLU A 8 15.57 6.19 73.94
C GLU A 8 14.56 7.14 73.30
N ARG A 9 14.28 6.93 72.01
CA ARG A 9 13.22 7.65 71.33
C ARG A 9 11.92 7.26 72.02
N GLN A 10 11.43 8.19 72.83
CA GLN A 10 10.14 8.20 73.47
C GLN A 10 9.10 7.68 72.48
N GLN A 11 8.63 6.45 72.73
CA GLN A 11 7.47 5.91 72.05
C GLN A 11 6.28 6.68 72.61
N ASP A 12 5.81 7.66 71.85
CA ASP A 12 4.49 8.22 72.07
C ASP A 12 3.47 7.08 72.18
N PRO A 13 2.52 7.14 73.13
CA PRO A 13 1.41 6.20 73.21
C PRO A 13 0.44 6.49 72.06
N GLU A 14 0.87 6.21 70.82
CA GLU A 14 -0.01 6.10 69.67
C GLU A 14 -0.90 4.88 69.92
N GLY A 15 -2.13 5.17 70.38
CA GLY A 15 -3.06 4.22 70.94
C GLY A 15 -3.29 2.98 70.08
N CYS A 16 -3.77 1.93 70.74
CA CYS A 16 -4.08 0.61 70.18
C CYS A 16 -4.74 0.60 68.79
N LEU A 17 -5.39 1.67 68.34
CA LEU A 17 -5.90 1.81 66.98
C LEU A 17 -4.79 1.86 65.90
N ALA A 18 -3.71 2.62 66.10
CA ALA A 18 -2.62 2.70 65.14
C ALA A 18 -1.90 1.36 65.03
N VAL A 19 -1.69 0.67 66.15
CA VAL A 19 -1.12 -0.68 66.20
C VAL A 19 -2.07 -1.71 65.59
N ALA A 20 -3.37 -1.66 65.91
CA ALA A 20 -4.38 -2.58 65.38
C ALA A 20 -4.63 -2.41 63.87
N ILE A 21 -4.41 -1.22 63.30
CA ILE A 21 -4.49 -0.99 61.85
C ILE A 21 -3.15 -1.34 61.17
N ARG A 22 -2.02 -1.06 61.81
CA ARG A 22 -0.69 -1.27 61.20
C ARG A 22 -0.28 -2.73 61.20
N ILE A 23 -0.72 -3.54 62.16
CA ILE A 23 -0.49 -5.00 62.17
C ILE A 23 -1.11 -5.68 60.93
N PRO A 24 -2.41 -5.56 60.61
CA PRO A 24 -3.01 -6.19 59.44
C PRO A 24 -2.47 -5.61 58.14
N VAL A 25 -2.22 -4.30 58.07
CA VAL A 25 -1.58 -3.69 56.89
C VAL A 25 -0.17 -4.24 56.68
N ARG A 26 0.64 -4.39 57.73
CA ARG A 26 1.99 -4.96 57.64
C ARG A 26 1.96 -6.45 57.31
N ILE A 27 0.96 -7.18 57.79
CA ILE A 27 0.71 -8.59 57.40
C ILE A 27 0.34 -8.66 55.92
N VAL A 28 -0.59 -7.83 55.43
CA VAL A 28 -0.97 -7.80 54.01
C VAL A 28 0.22 -7.40 53.14
N VAL A 29 1.00 -6.39 53.54
CA VAL A 29 2.20 -5.97 52.84
C VAL A 29 3.25 -7.08 52.85
N LEU A 30 3.50 -7.77 53.97
CA LEU A 30 4.43 -8.91 53.99
C LEU A 30 3.92 -10.07 53.13
N VAL A 31 2.65 -10.44 53.25
CA VAL A 31 2.05 -11.57 52.53
C VAL A 31 1.91 -11.29 51.05
N LEU A 32 1.78 -10.03 50.62
CA LEU A 32 1.61 -9.68 49.21
C LEU A 32 2.91 -9.17 48.57
N VAL A 33 3.59 -8.21 49.21
CA VAL A 33 4.78 -7.55 48.67
C VAL A 33 6.00 -8.45 48.77
N MET A 34 6.16 -9.24 49.83
CA MET A 34 7.32 -10.12 49.96
C MET A 34 7.36 -11.25 48.91
N PRO A 35 6.26 -11.97 48.59
CA PRO A 35 6.29 -12.92 47.49
C PRO A 35 6.44 -12.25 46.13
N VAL A 36 5.83 -11.08 45.92
CA VAL A 36 6.07 -10.31 44.68
C VAL A 36 7.54 -9.93 44.54
N ARG A 37 8.20 -9.52 45.64
CA ARG A 37 9.64 -9.23 45.65
C ARG A 37 10.49 -10.47 45.43
N MET A 38 10.15 -11.59 46.06
CA MET A 38 10.83 -12.88 45.86
C MET A 38 10.72 -13.35 44.41
N VAL A 39 9.54 -13.21 43.79
CA VAL A 39 9.33 -13.51 42.37
C VAL A 39 10.13 -12.55 41.49
N TRP A 40 10.18 -11.27 41.84
CA TRP A 40 10.98 -10.28 41.11
C TRP A 40 12.48 -10.56 41.20
N ASP A 41 13.01 -10.83 42.40
CA ASP A 41 14.42 -11.17 42.59
C ASP A 41 14.76 -12.50 41.92
N ALA A 42 13.87 -13.49 41.97
CA ALA A 42 14.04 -14.75 41.25
C ALA A 42 14.08 -14.55 39.72
N LEU A 43 13.22 -13.69 39.18
CA LEU A 43 13.23 -13.35 37.75
C LEU A 43 14.50 -12.59 37.35
N VAL A 44 14.94 -11.65 38.18
CA VAL A 44 16.17 -10.89 37.92
C VAL A 44 17.40 -11.79 37.99
N VAL A 45 17.47 -12.69 38.98
CA VAL A 45 18.56 -13.67 39.10
C VAL A 45 18.55 -14.64 37.92
N THR A 46 17.38 -15.16 37.55
CA THR A 46 17.24 -16.05 36.38
C THR A 46 17.62 -15.33 35.09
N GLY A 47 17.21 -14.07 34.91
CA GLY A 47 17.58 -13.25 33.77
C GLY A 47 19.08 -12.91 33.71
N ARG A 48 19.71 -12.70 34.87
CA ARG A 48 21.15 -12.45 34.98
C ARG A 48 21.95 -13.73 34.69
N PHE A 49 21.50 -14.87 35.22
CA PHE A 49 22.06 -16.19 34.95
C PHE A 49 21.93 -16.58 33.47
N LEU A 50 20.77 -16.33 32.85
CA LEU A 50 20.57 -16.58 31.42
C LEU A 50 21.47 -15.68 30.56
N ARG A 51 21.71 -14.44 31.00
CA ARG A 51 22.59 -13.51 30.30
C ARG A 51 24.06 -13.91 30.39
N ASP A 52 24.52 -14.29 31.57
CA ASP A 52 25.92 -14.65 31.78
C ASP A 52 26.27 -16.05 31.27
N THR A 53 25.36 -17.02 31.42
CA THR A 53 25.61 -18.41 31.06
C THR A 53 25.31 -18.71 29.59
N VAL A 54 24.36 -18.02 28.95
CA VAL A 54 23.94 -18.34 27.57
C VAL A 54 24.19 -17.19 26.62
N LEU A 55 23.70 -15.98 26.90
CA LEU A 55 23.79 -14.88 25.95
C LEU A 55 25.23 -14.36 25.75
N ARG A 56 26.06 -14.33 26.80
CA ARG A 56 27.47 -13.95 26.70
C ARG A 56 28.33 -14.92 25.89
N PRO A 57 28.32 -16.24 26.13
CA PRO A 57 29.11 -17.17 25.32
C PRO A 57 28.58 -17.24 23.89
N VAL A 58 27.27 -17.22 23.68
CA VAL A 58 26.68 -17.18 22.33
C VAL A 58 27.06 -15.89 21.61
N GLY A 59 27.03 -14.74 22.29
CA GLY A 59 27.45 -13.45 21.71
C GLY A 59 28.93 -13.44 21.30
N ARG A 60 29.82 -14.01 22.12
CA ARG A 60 31.24 -14.17 21.74
C ARG A 60 31.44 -15.16 20.61
N ALA A 61 30.75 -16.29 20.63
CA ALA A 61 30.82 -17.28 19.57
C ALA A 61 30.31 -16.69 18.25
N LEU A 62 29.24 -15.90 18.26
CA LEU A 62 28.69 -15.25 17.08
C LEU A 62 29.59 -14.12 16.57
N LEU A 63 30.21 -13.34 17.46
CA LEU A 63 31.22 -12.35 17.07
C LEU A 63 32.49 -13.00 16.51
N TRP A 64 32.93 -14.11 17.09
CA TRP A 64 34.08 -14.86 16.59
C TRP A 64 33.78 -15.49 15.25
N ALA A 65 32.60 -16.11 15.08
CA ALA A 65 32.12 -16.64 13.82
C ALA A 65 31.97 -15.53 12.77
N GLY A 66 31.41 -14.37 13.13
CA GLY A 66 31.35 -13.22 12.25
C GLY A 66 32.74 -12.74 11.83
N ARG A 67 33.70 -12.66 12.77
CA ARG A 67 35.09 -12.30 12.45
C ARG A 67 35.76 -13.35 11.55
N ALA A 68 35.57 -14.64 11.82
CA ALA A 68 36.20 -15.73 11.09
C ALA A 68 35.58 -15.91 9.69
N VAL A 69 34.26 -15.77 9.56
CA VAL A 69 33.56 -15.98 8.28
C VAL A 69 33.64 -14.75 7.39
N PHE A 70 33.78 -13.54 7.94
CA PHE A 70 33.81 -12.33 7.13
C PHE A 70 35.22 -11.76 6.98
N VAL A 71 35.95 -11.59 8.08
CA VAL A 71 37.24 -10.88 8.06
C VAL A 71 38.34 -11.75 7.48
N TRP A 72 38.43 -13.01 7.88
CA TRP A 72 39.47 -13.92 7.38
C TRP A 72 39.41 -14.17 5.88
N PRO A 73 38.27 -14.55 5.27
CA PRO A 73 38.21 -14.75 3.83
C PRO A 73 38.35 -13.45 3.05
N PHE A 74 37.89 -12.31 3.59
CA PHE A 74 38.12 -11.01 2.96
C PHE A 74 39.61 -10.62 2.97
N VAL A 75 40.30 -10.83 4.09
CA VAL A 75 41.75 -10.60 4.20
C VAL A 75 42.53 -11.56 3.32
N ALA A 76 42.13 -12.84 3.26
CA ALA A 76 42.72 -13.82 2.37
C ALA A 76 42.50 -13.44 0.90
N LEU A 77 41.28 -13.06 0.52
CA LEU A 77 40.96 -12.60 -0.83
C LEU A 77 41.76 -11.35 -1.20
N TRP A 78 41.89 -10.39 -0.28
CA TRP A 78 42.72 -9.22 -0.51
C TRP A 78 44.19 -9.58 -0.76
N ARG A 79 44.76 -10.41 0.13
CA ARG A 79 46.19 -10.75 0.10
C ARG A 79 46.57 -11.72 -1.02
N TYR A 80 45.67 -12.65 -1.38
CA TYR A 80 45.93 -13.69 -2.38
C TYR A 80 45.32 -13.42 -3.75
N ALA A 81 44.29 -12.58 -3.88
CA ALA A 81 43.69 -12.25 -5.18
C ALA A 81 43.97 -10.80 -5.58
N VAL A 82 43.63 -9.83 -4.73
CA VAL A 82 43.69 -8.40 -5.11
C VAL A 82 45.14 -7.92 -5.26
N VAL A 83 46.01 -8.23 -4.30
CA VAL A 83 47.43 -7.84 -4.36
C VAL A 83 48.16 -8.39 -5.59
N PRO A 84 48.11 -9.70 -5.91
CA PRO A 84 48.77 -10.20 -7.12
C PRO A 84 48.10 -9.71 -8.39
N LEU A 85 46.79 -9.52 -8.41
CA LEU A 85 46.09 -8.97 -9.58
C LEU A 85 46.51 -7.52 -9.85
N ALA A 86 46.61 -6.68 -8.81
CA ALA A 86 47.09 -5.31 -8.94
C ALA A 86 48.55 -5.25 -9.39
N LYS A 87 49.39 -6.14 -8.87
CA LYS A 87 50.80 -6.25 -9.28
C LYS A 87 50.94 -6.73 -10.72
N GLY A 88 50.09 -7.67 -11.14
CA GLY A 88 49.99 -8.14 -12.53
C GLY A 88 49.52 -7.03 -13.47
N LEU A 89 48.49 -6.27 -13.09
CA LEU A 89 48.01 -5.12 -13.87
C LEU A 89 49.06 -4.01 -13.98
N ALA A 90 49.76 -3.71 -12.89
CA ALA A 90 50.83 -2.72 -12.90
C ALA A 90 52.00 -3.15 -13.80
N TRP A 91 52.36 -4.45 -13.76
CA TRP A 91 53.36 -5.00 -14.67
C TRP A 91 52.89 -4.92 -16.13
N LEU A 92 51.65 -5.32 -16.40
CA LEU A 92 51.06 -5.28 -17.74
C LEU A 92 51.02 -3.84 -18.28
N ALA A 93 50.62 -2.87 -17.46
CA ALA A 93 50.61 -1.46 -17.82
C ALA A 93 52.03 -0.94 -18.09
N ASN A 94 53.01 -1.34 -17.29
CA ASN A 94 54.40 -0.93 -17.50
C ASN A 94 54.94 -1.51 -18.82
N VAL A 95 54.77 -2.80 -19.05
CA VAL A 95 55.24 -3.47 -20.28
C VAL A 95 54.49 -3.00 -21.52
N LEU A 96 53.17 -2.80 -21.44
CA LEU A 96 52.35 -2.48 -22.61
C LEU A 96 52.30 -0.98 -22.92
N VAL A 97 52.55 -0.11 -21.94
CA VAL A 97 52.46 1.35 -22.14
C VAL A 97 53.84 1.98 -22.02
N VAL A 98 54.55 1.73 -20.91
CA VAL A 98 55.80 2.45 -20.63
C VAL A 98 56.93 1.96 -21.54
N VAL A 99 57.09 0.64 -21.72
CA VAL A 99 58.14 0.09 -22.59
C VAL A 99 57.99 0.54 -24.05
N PRO A 100 56.82 0.44 -24.71
CA PRO A 100 56.67 0.91 -26.08
C PRO A 100 56.77 2.43 -26.18
N LEU A 101 56.33 3.19 -25.18
CA LEU A 101 56.49 4.64 -25.17
C LEU A 101 57.97 5.07 -25.07
N VAL A 102 58.77 4.36 -24.26
CA VAL A 102 60.23 4.58 -24.17
C VAL A 102 60.93 4.14 -25.46
N TRP A 103 60.50 3.04 -26.08
CA TRP A 103 61.00 2.60 -27.38
C TRP A 103 60.69 3.62 -28.47
N PHE A 104 59.46 4.12 -28.52
CA PHE A 104 59.04 5.16 -29.46
C PHE A 104 59.85 6.45 -29.25
N TYR A 105 60.07 6.85 -28.00
CA TYR A 105 60.94 7.99 -27.70
C TYR A 105 62.36 7.77 -28.21
N ARG A 106 62.97 6.61 -27.91
CA ARG A 106 64.35 6.31 -28.31
C ARG A 106 64.53 6.15 -29.81
N TYR A 107 63.68 5.39 -30.47
CA TYR A 107 63.83 5.03 -31.89
C TYR A 107 63.17 6.02 -32.86
N VAL A 108 62.22 6.83 -32.43
CA VAL A 108 61.53 7.79 -33.32
C VAL A 108 61.89 9.21 -32.95
N LEU A 109 61.71 9.63 -31.69
CA LEU A 109 61.93 11.04 -31.32
C LEU A 109 63.42 11.41 -31.30
N THR A 110 64.31 10.54 -30.82
CA THR A 110 65.76 10.85 -30.80
C THR A 110 66.37 11.05 -32.19
N PRO A 111 66.12 10.18 -33.20
CA PRO A 111 66.62 10.42 -34.55
C PRO A 111 65.91 11.60 -35.22
N LEU A 112 64.63 11.86 -34.93
CA LEU A 112 63.96 13.06 -35.43
C LEU A 112 64.61 14.33 -34.88
N GLY A 113 64.94 14.36 -33.59
CA GLY A 113 65.64 15.48 -32.96
C GLY A 113 67.02 15.72 -33.58
N HIS A 114 67.76 14.65 -33.89
CA HIS A 114 69.04 14.75 -34.59
C HIS A 114 68.89 15.20 -36.04
N ALA A 115 67.87 14.72 -36.77
CA ALA A 115 67.58 15.13 -38.13
C ALA A 115 67.18 16.62 -38.19
N VAL A 116 66.32 17.08 -37.29
CA VAL A 116 65.91 18.49 -37.19
C VAL A 116 67.10 19.37 -36.80
N ALA A 117 67.93 18.95 -35.86
CA ALA A 117 69.15 19.68 -35.48
C ALA A 117 70.20 19.69 -36.59
N TRP A 118 70.24 18.67 -37.44
CA TRP A 118 71.13 18.62 -38.61
C TRP A 118 70.64 19.56 -39.71
N VAL A 119 69.33 19.56 -40.00
CA VAL A 119 68.71 20.49 -40.96
C VAL A 119 68.83 21.94 -40.49
N GLY A 120 68.58 22.22 -39.22
CA GLY A 120 68.74 23.56 -38.65
C GLY A 120 70.18 24.09 -38.75
N ARG A 121 71.19 23.22 -38.53
CA ARG A 121 72.59 23.58 -38.74
C ARG A 121 72.95 23.77 -40.21
N GLY A 122 72.40 22.95 -41.11
CA GLY A 122 72.57 23.11 -42.56
C GLY A 122 71.97 24.42 -43.06
N ILE A 123 70.79 24.80 -42.56
CA ILE A 123 70.14 26.08 -42.89
C ILE A 123 70.93 27.25 -42.31
N GLY A 124 71.40 27.16 -41.07
CA GLY A 124 72.24 28.21 -40.46
C GLY A 124 73.56 28.41 -41.20
N ALA A 125 74.20 27.33 -41.65
CA ALA A 125 75.40 27.40 -42.48
C ALA A 125 75.11 27.97 -43.87
N ALA A 126 73.97 27.62 -44.48
CA ALA A 126 73.53 28.18 -45.76
C ALA A 126 73.21 29.68 -45.65
N LEU A 127 72.54 30.11 -44.57
CA LEU A 127 72.25 31.52 -44.32
C LEU A 127 73.53 32.33 -44.08
N ALA A 128 74.48 31.78 -43.31
CA ALA A 128 75.77 32.43 -43.07
C ALA A 128 76.63 32.51 -44.35
N TRP A 129 76.57 31.48 -45.21
CA TRP A 129 77.26 31.47 -46.51
C TRP A 129 76.66 32.50 -47.47
N VAL A 130 75.32 32.60 -47.54
CA VAL A 130 74.62 33.60 -48.37
C VAL A 130 74.85 35.01 -47.84
N TYR A 131 74.85 35.21 -46.51
CA TYR A 131 75.16 36.50 -45.89
C TYR A 131 76.60 36.95 -46.18
N ALA A 132 77.57 36.04 -46.12
CA ALA A 132 78.98 36.35 -46.42
C ALA A 132 79.26 36.62 -47.91
N ARG A 133 78.51 35.98 -48.83
CA ARG A 133 78.75 36.04 -50.28
C ARG A 133 77.95 37.13 -51.00
N VAL A 134 76.79 37.54 -50.46
CA VAL A 134 75.84 38.44 -51.14
C VAL A 134 75.75 39.83 -50.49
N LEU A 135 76.04 40.01 -49.20
CA LEU A 135 75.91 41.32 -48.55
C LEU A 135 77.10 42.27 -48.83
N THR A 136 78.26 41.73 -49.20
CA THR A 136 79.49 42.51 -49.48
C THR A 136 79.53 43.22 -50.84
N PRO A 137 78.97 42.70 -51.95
CA PRO A 137 79.01 43.43 -53.23
C PRO A 137 77.83 44.39 -53.48
N VAL A 138 76.76 44.39 -52.66
CA VAL A 138 75.49 45.07 -53.01
C VAL A 138 75.39 46.53 -52.53
N GLY A 139 76.28 46.97 -51.63
CA GLY A 139 76.32 48.38 -51.19
C GLY A 139 76.59 49.39 -52.31
N HIS A 140 77.19 48.98 -53.44
CA HIS A 140 77.56 49.89 -54.53
C HIS A 140 76.52 50.00 -55.66
N ALA A 141 75.55 49.09 -55.78
CA ALA A 141 74.57 49.12 -56.86
C ALA A 141 73.30 49.94 -56.51
N CYS A 142 73.10 50.28 -55.23
CA CYS A 142 71.91 50.98 -54.72
C CYS A 142 71.67 52.40 -55.29
N ALA A 143 72.68 53.05 -55.90
CA ALA A 143 72.51 54.40 -56.42
C ALA A 143 71.72 54.48 -57.74
N TRP A 144 71.63 53.39 -58.51
CA TRP A 144 71.33 53.52 -59.94
C TRP A 144 69.90 53.18 -60.38
N VAL A 145 69.10 52.45 -59.60
CA VAL A 145 67.82 51.90 -60.09
C VAL A 145 66.58 52.48 -59.40
N LEU A 146 66.74 53.57 -58.63
CA LEU A 146 65.63 54.32 -58.02
C LEU A 146 64.54 54.80 -59.01
N ARG A 147 64.78 54.70 -60.32
CA ARG A 147 63.85 55.10 -61.40
C ARG A 147 62.91 54.00 -61.92
N GLY A 148 63.09 52.73 -61.54
CA GLY A 148 62.21 51.60 -61.94
C GLY A 148 61.04 51.31 -60.99
N ILE A 149 60.83 52.16 -59.99
CA ILE A 149 60.14 51.81 -58.73
C ILE A 149 58.60 51.74 -58.85
N GLY A 150 57.95 52.44 -59.77
CA GLY A 150 56.48 52.55 -59.78
C GLY A 150 55.70 51.31 -60.28
N ALA A 151 56.13 50.69 -61.39
CA ALA A 151 55.39 49.58 -62.01
C ALA A 151 55.72 48.21 -61.38
N VAL A 152 56.92 48.08 -60.81
CA VAL A 152 57.38 46.86 -60.14
C VAL A 152 56.66 46.67 -58.80
N LEU A 153 56.31 47.73 -58.07
CA LEU A 153 55.63 47.65 -56.77
C LEU A 153 54.25 46.95 -56.83
N ALA A 154 53.49 47.13 -57.90
CA ALA A 154 52.16 46.51 -58.04
C ALA A 154 52.23 45.01 -58.43
N ALA A 155 53.16 44.64 -59.31
CA ALA A 155 53.40 43.24 -59.71
C ALA A 155 54.14 42.44 -58.63
N VAL A 156 55.06 43.07 -57.89
CA VAL A 156 55.75 42.47 -56.74
C VAL A 156 54.80 42.32 -55.56
N GLY A 157 53.85 43.23 -55.33
CA GLY A 157 52.85 43.10 -54.26
C GLY A 157 51.94 41.88 -54.44
N THR A 158 51.43 41.67 -55.66
CA THR A 158 50.55 40.52 -55.99
C THR A 158 51.33 39.21 -56.10
N GLY A 159 52.52 39.23 -56.72
CA GLY A 159 53.42 38.08 -56.80
C GLY A 159 53.97 37.64 -55.43
N ALA A 160 54.35 38.59 -54.57
CA ALA A 160 54.80 38.30 -53.21
C ALA A 160 53.65 37.82 -52.32
N TYR A 161 52.44 38.40 -52.44
CA TYR A 161 51.30 37.91 -51.65
C TYR A 161 50.88 36.50 -52.07
N VAL A 162 50.85 36.21 -53.38
CA VAL A 162 50.54 34.85 -53.88
C VAL A 162 51.66 33.88 -53.53
N ALA A 163 52.93 34.27 -53.66
CA ALA A 163 54.07 33.43 -53.27
C ALA A 163 54.08 33.17 -51.76
N VAL A 164 53.89 34.19 -50.92
CA VAL A 164 53.82 34.03 -49.46
C VAL A 164 52.58 33.25 -49.04
N ALA A 165 51.43 33.45 -49.68
CA ALA A 165 50.21 32.69 -49.38
C ALA A 165 50.31 31.23 -49.86
N TRP A 166 50.96 30.98 -51.00
CA TRP A 166 51.20 29.62 -51.51
C TRP A 166 52.25 28.90 -50.66
N LEU A 167 53.33 29.59 -50.28
CA LEU A 167 54.34 29.08 -49.36
C LEU A 167 53.73 28.83 -47.98
N ALA A 168 52.94 29.75 -47.43
CA ALA A 168 52.25 29.54 -46.15
C ALA A 168 51.25 28.38 -46.24
N ARG A 169 50.49 28.28 -47.33
CA ARG A 169 49.52 27.19 -47.51
C ARG A 169 50.23 25.84 -47.62
N TYR A 170 51.30 25.72 -48.41
CA TYR A 170 51.97 24.43 -48.63
C TYR A 170 53.00 24.07 -47.55
N LEU A 171 53.63 25.07 -46.91
CA LEU A 171 54.67 24.88 -45.89
C LEU A 171 54.14 24.89 -44.46
N LEU A 172 53.01 25.55 -44.18
CA LEU A 172 52.40 25.57 -42.86
C LEU A 172 51.06 24.85 -42.85
N VAL A 173 50.13 25.20 -43.75
CA VAL A 173 48.75 24.68 -43.66
C VAL A 173 48.67 23.20 -44.06
N VAL A 174 49.30 22.79 -45.16
CA VAL A 174 49.31 21.38 -45.60
C VAL A 174 49.98 20.48 -44.56
N PRO A 175 51.19 20.76 -44.05
CA PRO A 175 51.78 19.93 -43.00
C PRO A 175 51.02 20.03 -41.69
N ALA A 176 50.39 21.16 -41.34
CA ALA A 176 49.54 21.25 -40.15
C ALA A 176 48.25 20.43 -40.27
N VAL A 177 47.61 20.40 -41.45
CA VAL A 177 46.44 19.54 -41.72
C VAL A 177 46.86 18.08 -41.73
N TRP A 178 48.01 17.76 -42.30
CA TRP A 178 48.56 16.41 -42.26
C TRP A 178 48.88 15.97 -40.83
N LEU A 179 49.46 16.85 -40.01
CA LEU A 179 49.68 16.62 -38.58
C LEU A 179 48.36 16.43 -37.83
N TYR A 180 47.34 17.22 -38.17
CA TYR A 180 46.02 17.13 -37.58
C TYR A 180 45.34 15.78 -37.90
N GLU A 181 45.34 15.37 -39.16
CA GLU A 181 44.70 14.13 -39.60
C GLU A 181 45.47 12.88 -39.19
N TRP A 182 46.79 12.89 -39.29
CA TRP A 182 47.61 11.71 -39.00
C TRP A 182 47.97 11.53 -37.54
N ILE A 183 47.98 12.59 -36.73
CA ILE A 183 48.39 12.52 -35.32
C ILE A 183 47.24 12.91 -34.41
N LEU A 184 46.62 14.08 -34.62
CA LEU A 184 45.60 14.58 -33.69
C LEU A 184 44.28 13.80 -33.76
N ALA A 185 43.83 13.42 -34.95
CA ALA A 185 42.60 12.64 -35.13
C ALA A 185 42.68 11.21 -34.57
N PRO A 186 43.78 10.43 -34.75
CA PRO A 186 43.90 9.14 -34.09
C PRO A 186 44.12 9.26 -32.59
N VAL A 187 44.86 10.27 -32.12
CA VAL A 187 45.04 10.52 -30.68
C VAL A 187 43.70 10.90 -30.03
N GLY A 188 42.90 11.77 -30.67
CA GLY A 188 41.56 12.13 -30.20
C GLY A 188 40.62 10.92 -30.15
N ARG A 189 40.67 10.05 -31.17
CA ARG A 189 39.91 8.78 -31.17
C ARG A 189 40.38 7.81 -30.08
N ALA A 190 41.69 7.68 -29.87
CA ALA A 190 42.26 6.83 -28.83
C ALA A 190 41.87 7.32 -27.42
N ILE A 191 41.97 8.63 -27.17
CA ILE A 191 41.53 9.24 -25.90
C ILE A 191 40.03 9.04 -25.69
N ALA A 192 39.20 9.26 -26.71
CA ALA A 192 37.76 9.04 -26.62
C ALA A 192 37.39 7.55 -26.41
N TRP A 193 38.22 6.63 -26.92
CA TRP A 193 38.04 5.19 -26.72
C TRP A 193 38.45 4.79 -25.30
N CYS A 194 39.57 5.30 -24.78
CA CYS A 194 40.00 5.11 -23.39
C CYS A 194 39.01 5.71 -22.39
N ALA A 195 38.50 6.91 -22.65
CA ALA A 195 37.50 7.55 -21.80
C ALA A 195 36.19 6.74 -21.76
N ARG A 196 35.73 6.24 -22.92
CA ARG A 196 34.56 5.34 -22.98
C ARG A 196 34.81 4.01 -22.26
N GLY A 197 36.00 3.44 -22.43
CA GLY A 197 36.41 2.23 -21.71
C GLY A 197 36.39 2.43 -20.20
N LEU A 198 36.90 3.55 -19.71
CA LEU A 198 36.89 3.90 -18.28
C LEU A 198 35.45 4.07 -17.76
N VAL A 199 34.60 4.80 -18.50
CA VAL A 199 33.19 4.98 -18.13
C VAL A 199 32.46 3.63 -18.08
N TRP A 200 32.71 2.74 -19.04
CA TRP A 200 32.14 1.39 -19.05
C TRP A 200 32.62 0.56 -17.86
N LEU A 201 33.90 0.65 -17.50
CA LEU A 201 34.46 -0.11 -16.38
C LEU A 201 33.90 0.39 -15.04
N VAL A 202 33.80 1.72 -14.87
CA VAL A 202 33.21 2.34 -13.67
C VAL A 202 31.72 2.03 -13.56
N SER A 203 30.96 2.09 -14.66
CA SER A 203 29.53 1.79 -14.63
C SER A 203 29.25 0.30 -14.38
N THR A 204 30.08 -0.58 -14.91
CA THR A 204 30.00 -2.03 -14.65
C THR A 204 30.36 -2.36 -13.20
N ALA A 205 31.38 -1.70 -12.65
CA ALA A 205 31.74 -1.84 -11.24
C ALA A 205 30.63 -1.30 -10.33
N ALA A 206 30.07 -0.13 -10.64
CA ALA A 206 28.98 0.47 -9.87
C ALA A 206 27.71 -0.38 -9.90
N THR A 207 27.35 -0.94 -11.06
CA THR A 207 26.21 -1.86 -11.17
C THR A 207 26.47 -3.17 -10.43
N GLY A 208 27.67 -3.74 -10.53
CA GLY A 208 28.07 -4.92 -9.75
C GLY A 208 27.97 -4.69 -8.24
N ILE A 209 28.49 -3.55 -7.76
CA ILE A 209 28.39 -3.15 -6.35
C ILE A 209 26.92 -2.95 -5.95
N GLY A 210 26.12 -2.29 -6.79
CA GLY A 210 24.69 -2.08 -6.53
C GLY A 210 23.91 -3.39 -6.41
N VAL A 211 24.15 -4.34 -7.32
CA VAL A 211 23.53 -5.68 -7.28
C VAL A 211 23.96 -6.45 -6.04
N ALA A 212 25.25 -6.39 -5.69
CA ALA A 212 25.76 -7.03 -4.48
C ALA A 212 25.12 -6.43 -3.23
N LEU A 213 25.11 -5.10 -3.08
CA LEU A 213 24.47 -4.42 -1.96
C LEU A 213 22.98 -4.73 -1.88
N TYR A 214 22.27 -4.73 -3.01
CA TYR A 214 20.86 -5.10 -3.08
C TYR A 214 20.63 -6.53 -2.60
N TRP A 215 21.40 -7.50 -3.09
CA TRP A 215 21.27 -8.89 -2.67
C TRP A 215 21.61 -9.07 -1.18
N THR A 216 22.64 -8.39 -0.71
CA THR A 216 23.06 -8.46 0.69
C THR A 216 21.99 -7.86 1.59
N ALA A 217 21.43 -6.70 1.25
CA ALA A 217 20.33 -6.08 1.96
C ALA A 217 19.05 -6.94 1.90
N ARG A 218 18.74 -7.52 0.74
CA ARG A 218 17.59 -8.41 0.56
C ARG A 218 17.74 -9.67 1.42
N VAL A 219 18.89 -10.32 1.43
CA VAL A 219 19.16 -11.48 2.27
C VAL A 219 19.11 -11.09 3.75
N LEU A 220 19.76 -9.99 4.12
CA LEU A 220 19.86 -9.55 5.51
C LEU A 220 18.53 -9.05 6.08
N LEU A 221 17.63 -8.48 5.26
CA LEU A 221 16.36 -7.92 5.73
C LEU A 221 15.17 -8.83 5.43
N VAL A 222 15.08 -9.36 4.21
CA VAL A 222 13.89 -10.10 3.77
C VAL A 222 13.86 -11.51 4.34
N LEU A 223 14.99 -12.22 4.42
CA LEU A 223 15.00 -13.56 5.03
C LEU A 223 14.63 -13.56 6.53
N PRO A 224 15.16 -12.66 7.39
CA PRO A 224 14.72 -12.65 8.78
C PRO A 224 13.26 -12.21 8.92
N VAL A 225 12.77 -11.28 8.09
CA VAL A 225 11.35 -10.92 8.09
C VAL A 225 10.46 -12.09 7.69
N ILE A 226 10.84 -12.85 6.64
CA ILE A 226 10.12 -14.08 6.24
C ILE A 226 10.21 -15.15 7.34
N GLY A 227 11.37 -15.27 7.99
CA GLY A 227 11.58 -16.15 9.13
C GLY A 227 10.62 -15.82 10.27
N VAL A 228 10.61 -14.56 10.72
CA VAL A 228 9.68 -14.04 11.73
C VAL A 228 8.23 -14.27 11.31
N TYR A 229 7.88 -14.04 10.05
CA TYR A 229 6.53 -14.28 9.55
C TYR A 229 6.14 -15.77 9.67
N ARG A 230 6.98 -16.68 9.19
CA ARG A 230 6.69 -18.14 9.19
C ARG A 230 6.85 -18.83 10.54
N TRP A 231 7.66 -18.29 11.44
CA TRP A 231 7.94 -18.91 12.72
C TRP A 231 7.19 -18.26 13.87
N ILE A 232 6.75 -17.00 13.73
CA ILE A 232 6.06 -16.27 14.79
C ILE A 232 4.66 -15.88 14.33
N LEU A 233 4.50 -15.17 13.21
CA LEU A 233 3.17 -14.69 12.82
C LEU A 233 2.21 -15.81 12.40
N THR A 234 2.66 -16.84 11.69
CA THR A 234 1.78 -17.95 11.30
C THR A 234 1.31 -18.80 12.48
N PRO A 235 2.15 -19.21 13.48
CA PRO A 235 1.63 -19.90 14.65
C PRO A 235 0.78 -18.97 15.52
N VAL A 236 1.18 -17.71 15.72
CA VAL A 236 0.39 -16.74 16.49
C VAL A 236 -0.97 -16.49 15.82
N GLY A 237 -1.00 -16.33 14.49
CA GLY A 237 -2.23 -16.18 13.73
C GLY A 237 -3.13 -17.41 13.82
N ARG A 238 -2.56 -18.61 13.83
CA ARG A 238 -3.33 -19.85 14.01
C ARG A 238 -3.90 -19.96 15.44
N VAL A 239 -3.12 -19.59 16.46
CA VAL A 239 -3.59 -19.54 17.85
C VAL A 239 -4.67 -18.48 18.02
N LEU A 240 -4.49 -17.27 17.46
CA LEU A 240 -5.49 -16.20 17.47
C LEU A 240 -6.77 -16.60 16.75
N ALA A 241 -6.67 -17.33 15.63
CA ALA A 241 -7.85 -17.83 14.92
C ALA A 241 -8.62 -18.86 15.76
N VAL A 242 -7.92 -19.75 16.48
CA VAL A 242 -8.55 -20.71 17.39
C VAL A 242 -9.19 -20.00 18.57
N VAL A 243 -8.46 -19.08 19.23
CA VAL A 243 -8.97 -18.32 20.38
C VAL A 243 -10.15 -17.44 19.97
N GLY A 244 -10.04 -16.74 18.84
CA GLY A 244 -11.14 -15.92 18.30
C GLY A 244 -12.35 -16.77 17.93
N GLY A 245 -12.14 -17.94 17.33
CA GLY A 245 -13.20 -18.90 17.02
C GLY A 245 -13.91 -19.41 18.28
N GLU A 246 -13.17 -19.74 19.33
CA GLU A 246 -13.71 -20.19 20.60
C GLU A 246 -14.51 -19.09 21.30
N ILE A 247 -13.96 -17.87 21.33
CA ILE A 247 -14.65 -16.68 21.88
C ILE A 247 -15.95 -16.43 21.12
N TRP A 248 -15.93 -16.52 19.79
CA TRP A 248 -17.12 -16.28 18.96
C TRP A 248 -18.18 -17.36 19.16
N ASN A 249 -17.77 -18.62 19.28
CA ASN A 249 -18.68 -19.71 19.61
C ASN A 249 -19.30 -19.56 21.01
N ALA A 250 -18.51 -19.14 21.99
CA ALA A 250 -18.97 -18.86 23.34
C ALA A 250 -19.97 -17.68 23.36
N LEU A 251 -19.65 -16.59 22.64
CA LEU A 251 -20.56 -15.45 22.47
C LEU A 251 -21.85 -15.85 21.75
N GLY A 252 -21.75 -16.66 20.70
CA GLY A 252 -22.92 -17.18 19.98
C GLY A 252 -23.82 -18.05 20.86
N HIS A 253 -23.23 -18.89 21.72
CA HIS A 253 -23.99 -19.67 22.70
C HIS A 253 -24.65 -18.79 23.75
N ALA A 254 -23.91 -17.82 24.30
CA ALA A 254 -24.45 -16.85 25.26
C ALA A 254 -25.61 -16.06 24.64
N TRP A 255 -25.50 -15.65 23.37
CA TRP A 255 -26.54 -14.92 22.66
C TRP A 255 -27.79 -15.77 22.41
N ARG A 256 -27.65 -17.05 22.06
CA ARG A 256 -28.80 -17.96 21.93
C ARG A 256 -29.49 -18.22 23.26
N ILE A 257 -28.74 -18.27 24.36
CA ILE A 257 -29.30 -18.41 25.70
C ILE A 257 -30.02 -17.13 26.10
N ALA A 258 -29.41 -15.96 25.88
CA ALA A 258 -30.02 -14.66 26.11
C ALA A 258 -31.31 -14.48 25.28
N GLY A 259 -31.32 -14.92 24.03
CA GLY A 259 -32.51 -14.91 23.17
C GLY A 259 -33.64 -15.78 23.72
N ARG A 260 -33.33 -16.99 24.23
CA ARG A 260 -34.33 -17.85 24.88
C ARG A 260 -34.88 -17.23 26.18
N ILE A 261 -34.02 -16.61 26.98
CA ILE A 261 -34.41 -15.92 28.22
C ILE A 261 -35.28 -14.69 27.88
N SER A 262 -34.89 -13.88 26.90
CA SER A 262 -35.68 -12.73 26.43
C SER A 262 -37.07 -13.14 25.96
N LEU A 263 -37.18 -14.27 25.25
CA LEU A 263 -38.47 -14.77 24.78
C LEU A 263 -39.34 -15.32 25.93
N ALA A 264 -38.73 -15.92 26.94
CA ALA A 264 -39.42 -16.34 28.17
C ALA A 264 -39.90 -15.14 28.99
N VAL A 265 -39.04 -14.13 29.19
CA VAL A 265 -39.38 -12.87 29.87
C VAL A 265 -40.45 -12.11 29.10
N GLY A 266 -40.35 -12.03 27.77
CA GLY A 266 -41.34 -11.40 26.91
C GLY A 266 -42.69 -12.11 26.97
N ARG A 267 -42.72 -13.45 27.00
CA ARG A 267 -43.96 -14.20 27.23
C ARG A 267 -44.53 -13.96 28.63
N PHE A 268 -43.69 -13.97 29.66
CA PHE A 268 -44.13 -13.69 31.03
C PHE A 268 -44.72 -12.28 31.13
N LEU A 269 -44.03 -11.27 30.60
CA LEU A 269 -44.48 -9.89 30.62
C LEU A 269 -45.76 -9.69 29.79
N ALA A 270 -45.86 -10.33 28.63
CA ALA A 270 -47.08 -10.32 27.82
C ALA A 270 -48.26 -11.00 28.54
N THR A 271 -48.00 -12.08 29.27
CA THR A 271 -49.02 -12.77 30.08
C THR A 271 -49.47 -11.90 31.24
N LEU A 272 -48.53 -11.25 31.92
CA LEU A 272 -48.79 -10.33 33.02
C LEU A 272 -49.58 -9.10 32.55
N PHE A 273 -49.19 -8.53 31.41
CA PHE A 273 -49.90 -7.44 30.75
C PHE A 273 -51.33 -7.86 30.36
N ARG A 274 -51.50 -9.08 29.82
CA ARG A 274 -52.82 -9.60 29.49
C ARG A 274 -53.68 -9.74 30.74
N TRP A 275 -53.14 -10.28 31.83
CA TRP A 275 -53.84 -10.44 33.10
C TRP A 275 -54.22 -9.10 33.75
N ILE A 276 -53.33 -8.10 33.71
CA ILE A 276 -53.53 -6.81 34.39
C ILE A 276 -54.41 -5.86 33.57
N PHE A 277 -54.28 -5.84 32.25
CA PHE A 277 -54.98 -4.86 31.42
C PHE A 277 -56.10 -5.48 30.59
N VAL A 278 -55.83 -6.60 29.93
CA VAL A 278 -56.75 -7.15 28.93
C VAL A 278 -57.89 -7.93 29.57
N GLU A 279 -57.60 -8.77 30.56
CA GLU A 279 -58.58 -9.58 31.30
C GLU A 279 -59.62 -8.70 32.01
N PRO A 280 -59.26 -7.65 32.80
CA PRO A 280 -60.24 -6.81 33.47
C PRO A 280 -61.02 -5.93 32.49
N VAL A 281 -60.40 -5.40 31.43
CA VAL A 281 -61.14 -4.65 30.39
C VAL A 281 -62.12 -5.56 29.66
N ARG A 282 -61.72 -6.79 29.36
CA ARG A 282 -62.60 -7.79 28.74
C ARG A 282 -63.75 -8.18 29.67
N TRP A 283 -63.51 -8.27 30.98
CA TRP A 283 -64.54 -8.50 31.97
C TRP A 283 -65.49 -7.30 32.08
N VAL A 284 -64.99 -6.07 32.17
CA VAL A 284 -65.82 -4.84 32.17
C VAL A 284 -66.67 -4.77 30.89
N TYR A 285 -66.07 -5.09 29.75
CA TYR A 285 -66.80 -5.14 28.49
C TYR A 285 -67.93 -6.18 28.51
N ARG A 286 -67.65 -7.40 28.97
CA ARG A 286 -68.64 -8.50 29.02
C ARG A 286 -69.69 -8.32 30.11
N THR A 287 -69.29 -7.88 31.28
CA THR A 287 -70.13 -7.83 32.48
C THR A 287 -70.89 -6.51 32.59
N ILE A 288 -70.38 -5.42 32.02
CA ILE A 288 -71.01 -4.09 32.14
C ILE A 288 -71.49 -3.61 30.77
N LEU A 289 -70.62 -3.49 29.77
CA LEU A 289 -71.03 -2.94 28.47
C LEU A 289 -71.99 -3.84 27.69
N THR A 290 -71.86 -5.16 27.80
CA THR A 290 -72.73 -6.09 27.06
C THR A 290 -74.17 -6.08 27.59
N PRO A 291 -74.44 -6.20 28.91
CA PRO A 291 -75.81 -6.09 29.42
C PRO A 291 -76.37 -4.67 29.29
N VAL A 292 -75.56 -3.62 29.49
CA VAL A 292 -76.01 -2.24 29.24
C VAL A 292 -76.36 -2.03 27.77
N GLY A 293 -75.57 -2.59 26.85
CA GLY A 293 -75.85 -2.57 25.42
C GLY A 293 -77.16 -3.28 25.06
N HIS A 294 -77.46 -4.40 25.72
CA HIS A 294 -78.76 -5.09 25.56
C HIS A 294 -79.91 -4.28 26.13
N VAL A 295 -79.77 -3.69 27.33
CA VAL A 295 -80.80 -2.84 27.93
C VAL A 295 -81.07 -1.59 27.08
N VAL A 296 -80.04 -0.89 26.61
CA VAL A 296 -80.21 0.26 25.70
C VAL A 296 -80.88 -0.17 24.39
N ARG A 297 -80.51 -1.35 23.88
CA ARG A 297 -81.12 -1.88 22.66
C ARG A 297 -82.59 -2.22 22.83
N ASP A 298 -82.96 -2.88 23.93
CA ASP A 298 -84.32 -3.33 24.17
C ASP A 298 -85.24 -2.22 24.69
N VAL A 299 -84.74 -1.29 25.50
CA VAL A 299 -85.55 -0.24 26.12
C VAL A 299 -85.68 1.01 25.25
N VAL A 300 -84.66 1.35 24.45
CA VAL A 300 -84.65 2.62 23.69
C VAL A 300 -84.73 2.35 22.19
N LEU A 301 -83.83 1.51 21.66
CA LEU A 301 -83.74 1.34 20.21
C LEU A 301 -84.90 0.52 19.64
N ARG A 302 -85.37 -0.49 20.37
CA ARG A 302 -86.47 -1.36 19.95
C ARG A 302 -87.82 -0.66 19.87
N PRO A 303 -88.29 0.12 20.87
CA PRO A 303 -89.55 0.84 20.75
C PRO A 303 -89.48 1.96 19.69
N VAL A 304 -88.33 2.62 19.53
CA VAL A 304 -88.14 3.60 18.45
C VAL A 304 -88.19 2.93 17.07
N ALA A 305 -87.57 1.76 16.92
CA ALA A 305 -87.63 1.00 15.67
C ALA A 305 -89.04 0.47 15.37
N GLU A 306 -89.80 0.07 16.39
CA GLU A 306 -91.19 -0.37 16.23
C GLU A 306 -92.12 0.80 15.86
N ALA A 307 -91.96 1.97 16.50
CA ALA A 307 -92.65 3.20 16.14
C ALA A 307 -92.27 3.69 14.72
N ALA A 308 -91.01 3.58 14.32
CA ALA A 308 -90.58 3.91 12.96
C ALA A 308 -91.18 2.95 11.92
N ARG A 309 -91.35 1.67 12.27
CA ARG A 309 -91.98 0.67 11.38
C ARG A 309 -93.49 0.84 11.27
N THR A 310 -94.18 1.32 12.30
CA THR A 310 -95.62 1.65 12.19
C THR A 310 -95.84 2.88 11.33
N VAL A 311 -95.03 3.93 11.53
CA VAL A 311 -95.03 5.12 10.64
C VAL A 311 -94.66 4.72 9.21
N GLY A 312 -93.61 3.92 9.02
CA GLY A 312 -93.18 3.47 7.70
C GLY A 312 -94.23 2.62 6.97
N ARG A 313 -95.03 1.83 7.69
CA ARG A 313 -96.16 1.08 7.09
C ARG A 313 -97.31 2.01 6.70
N ALA A 314 -97.67 2.98 7.54
CA ALA A 314 -98.69 3.97 7.21
C ALA A 314 -98.28 4.84 6.01
N THR A 315 -97.02 5.29 5.94
CA THR A 315 -96.51 6.06 4.80
C THR A 315 -96.47 5.21 3.52
N ARG A 316 -96.07 3.93 3.60
CA ARG A 316 -96.10 3.04 2.43
C ARG A 316 -97.51 2.77 1.92
N GLN A 317 -98.49 2.63 2.82
CA GLN A 317 -99.90 2.49 2.43
C GLN A 317 -100.43 3.76 1.76
N ALA A 318 -100.13 4.95 2.32
CA ALA A 318 -100.50 6.23 1.71
C ALA A 318 -99.80 6.48 0.35
N LEU A 319 -98.56 6.04 0.20
CA LEU A 319 -97.84 6.10 -1.08
C LEU A 319 -98.35 5.06 -2.09
N ALA A 320 -98.75 3.87 -1.64
CA ALA A 320 -99.33 2.86 -2.51
C ALA A 320 -100.67 3.36 -3.08
N THR A 321 -101.55 3.94 -2.24
CA THR A 321 -102.83 4.49 -2.70
C THR A 321 -102.62 5.62 -3.72
N THR A 322 -101.73 6.58 -3.44
CA THR A 322 -101.42 7.65 -4.41
C THR A 322 -100.80 7.11 -5.69
N ARG A 323 -99.92 6.10 -5.61
CA ARG A 323 -99.27 5.52 -6.80
C ARG A 323 -100.24 4.70 -7.64
N GLU A 324 -101.19 4.00 -7.02
CA GLU A 324 -102.29 3.32 -7.70
C GLU A 324 -103.16 4.36 -8.42
N SER A 325 -103.55 5.45 -7.75
CA SER A 325 -104.33 6.54 -8.36
C SER A 325 -103.63 7.18 -9.56
N VAL A 326 -102.32 7.40 -9.48
CA VAL A 326 -101.53 7.94 -10.60
C VAL A 326 -101.40 6.93 -11.74
N ARG A 327 -101.19 5.64 -11.43
CA ARG A 327 -101.12 4.59 -12.46
C ARG A 327 -102.45 4.41 -13.17
N GLN A 328 -103.55 4.49 -12.44
CA GLN A 328 -104.89 4.37 -12.99
C GLN A 328 -105.27 5.60 -13.83
N ALA A 329 -105.02 6.81 -13.32
CA ALA A 329 -105.20 8.04 -14.10
C ALA A 329 -104.35 8.05 -15.39
N ARG A 330 -103.12 7.54 -15.32
CA ARG A 330 -102.25 7.43 -16.50
C ARG A 330 -102.71 6.33 -17.46
N ALA A 331 -103.19 5.20 -16.95
CA ALA A 331 -103.71 4.11 -17.77
C ALA A 331 -105.01 4.53 -18.47
N ASP A 332 -105.89 5.26 -17.79
CA ASP A 332 -107.14 5.75 -18.37
C ASP A 332 -106.88 6.88 -19.37
N PHE A 333 -105.97 7.82 -19.07
CA PHE A 333 -105.52 8.82 -20.05
C PHE A 333 -104.88 8.17 -21.29
N ARG A 334 -104.05 7.14 -21.09
CA ARG A 334 -103.42 6.40 -22.20
C ARG A 334 -104.46 5.62 -23.00
N ARG A 335 -105.43 4.97 -22.35
CA ARG A 335 -106.53 4.27 -23.04
C ARG A 335 -107.39 5.22 -23.87
N MET A 336 -107.70 6.41 -23.34
CA MET A 336 -108.42 7.45 -24.08
C MET A 336 -107.64 7.94 -25.31
N LEU A 337 -106.30 7.99 -25.23
CA LEU A 337 -105.46 8.45 -26.34
C LEU A 337 -105.09 7.36 -27.37
N SER A 338 -104.95 6.09 -26.98
CA SER A 338 -104.35 5.07 -27.85
C SER A 338 -105.26 3.89 -28.26
N GLY A 339 -106.51 3.84 -27.80
CA GLY A 339 -107.40 2.68 -28.04
C GLY A 339 -106.92 1.40 -27.34
N ALA A 340 -107.79 0.40 -27.21
CA ALA A 340 -107.55 -0.81 -26.40
C ALA A 340 -106.72 -1.90 -27.13
N PRO A 341 -105.58 -2.38 -26.59
CA PRO A 341 -104.80 -3.49 -27.18
C PRO A 341 -105.13 -4.88 -26.60
N ARG A 342 -105.04 -5.93 -27.45
CA ARG A 342 -105.31 -7.37 -27.19
C ARG A 342 -104.16 -8.10 -26.45
N GLN A 343 -104.49 -9.13 -25.65
CA GLN A 343 -103.61 -9.89 -24.73
C GLN A 343 -102.91 -11.11 -25.39
N PRO A 344 -101.64 -11.43 -25.07
CA PRO A 344 -100.99 -12.71 -25.41
C PRO A 344 -100.55 -13.59 -24.19
N GLU A 345 -100.54 -14.92 -24.41
CA GLU A 345 -100.28 -16.06 -23.48
C GLU A 345 -98.77 -16.39 -23.25
N PRO A 346 -98.36 -16.99 -22.10
CA PRO A 346 -96.95 -17.24 -21.74
C PRO A 346 -96.47 -18.71 -21.85
N ALA A 347 -95.19 -18.93 -22.20
CA ALA A 347 -94.51 -20.24 -22.25
C ALA A 347 -93.38 -20.39 -21.21
N ALA A 348 -93.13 -21.64 -20.78
CA ALA A 348 -92.36 -22.08 -19.60
C ALA A 348 -90.82 -22.10 -19.74
N ARG A 349 -90.10 -21.95 -18.60
CA ARG A 349 -88.64 -21.76 -18.47
C ARG A 349 -87.96 -22.95 -17.74
N ARG A 350 -86.74 -23.33 -18.16
CA ARG A 350 -85.94 -24.52 -17.73
C ARG A 350 -84.59 -24.08 -17.11
N GLU A 351 -84.11 -24.71 -16.03
CA GLU A 351 -82.82 -24.45 -15.32
C GLU A 351 -81.81 -25.63 -15.44
N PRO A 352 -80.47 -25.44 -15.26
CA PRO A 352 -79.47 -26.53 -15.22
C PRO A 352 -78.70 -26.72 -13.87
N THR A 353 -78.23 -27.96 -13.64
CA THR A 353 -77.69 -28.61 -12.42
C THR A 353 -76.15 -28.51 -12.22
N GLY A 354 -75.67 -28.71 -10.98
CA GLY A 354 -74.30 -28.43 -10.47
C GLY A 354 -73.15 -29.45 -10.68
N ARG A 355 -71.97 -29.16 -10.10
CA ARG A 355 -70.63 -29.73 -10.42
C ARG A 355 -69.96 -30.37 -9.18
N GLU A 356 -69.41 -31.58 -9.33
CA GLU A 356 -68.76 -32.43 -8.31
C GLU A 356 -67.27 -32.14 -8.03
N THR A 357 -66.76 -32.59 -6.88
CA THR A 357 -65.38 -32.45 -6.36
C THR A 357 -64.55 -33.74 -6.40
N ARG A 358 -63.23 -33.59 -6.65
CA ARG A 358 -62.20 -34.59 -7.00
C ARG A 358 -61.53 -35.27 -5.79
N THR A 359 -61.15 -36.55 -5.93
CA THR A 359 -60.53 -37.43 -4.90
C THR A 359 -58.98 -37.37 -4.84
N LEU A 360 -58.43 -37.55 -3.64
CA LEU A 360 -57.04 -37.92 -3.29
C LEU A 360 -57.05 -39.44 -3.00
N GLY A 361 -56.04 -40.30 -3.20
CA GLY A 361 -54.59 -40.20 -3.38
C GLY A 361 -54.02 -41.53 -2.86
N SER A 362 -53.35 -42.31 -3.70
CA SER A 362 -52.88 -43.69 -3.44
C SER A 362 -51.57 -43.77 -2.64
N SER A 363 -51.45 -44.73 -1.71
CA SER A 363 -50.13 -45.27 -1.30
C SER A 363 -50.22 -46.62 -0.58
N THR A 364 -49.82 -47.64 -1.34
CA THR A 364 -49.11 -48.90 -1.03
C THR A 364 -48.76 -49.22 0.43
N THR A 365 -49.13 -50.41 0.92
CA THR A 365 -48.44 -51.11 2.02
C THR A 365 -48.38 -52.61 1.71
N ALA A 366 -47.23 -53.19 2.04
CA ALA A 366 -46.70 -54.43 1.51
C ALA A 366 -47.27 -55.71 2.15
N LEU A 367 -47.09 -56.77 1.36
CA LEU A 367 -47.41 -58.18 1.52
C LEU A 367 -46.38 -58.88 2.42
N THR A 368 -46.84 -59.65 3.42
CA THR A 368 -46.22 -60.87 4.00
C THR A 368 -47.22 -61.43 5.02
N LYS A 369 -47.92 -62.55 4.77
CA LYS A 369 -47.48 -63.95 4.87
C LYS A 369 -47.25 -64.39 6.33
N ASP A 370 -48.31 -64.91 6.95
CA ASP A 370 -48.45 -66.32 7.36
C ASP A 370 -49.94 -66.69 7.41
#